data_AF-A0A813KQE7-F1
#
_entry.id   AF-A0A813KQE7-F1
#
_cell.length_a   1.000
_cell.length_b   1.000
_cell.length_c   1.000
_cell.angle_alpha   90.00
_cell.angle_beta   90.00
_cell.angle_gamma   90.00
#
_symmetry.space_group_name_H-M   'P 1'
#
loop_
_entity.id
_entity.type
_entity.pdbx_description
1 polymer ?
#
loop_
_entity_poly.entity_id
_entity_poly.type
_entity_poly.pdbx_seq_one_letter_code
_entity_poly.pdbx_strand_id
1 'polypeptide(L)'
;MVDHFSAKAADLSQEYDVLRHRWDQIQAILRRSAQCLTPSLMILTLSPVIIVVTSTIELFVDSEYDARRILLELFPKTFLLLGIIRVLSRIGEVTGNCDRLPVFLNSLLLGDGWVREASHLIHFIERSKAGFYAFDAKVDYTVMSKVAYIFCGGLLALFTKAWLGTNIDSNIDNKCFCSCGGCGWSLFHCQRMEKNC
;
A
#
# COMPACT_ATOMS: atom_id res chain seq x y z
N MET A 1 -53.64 -30.00 -3.13
CA MET A 1 -53.01 -28.64 -3.19
C MET A 1 -51.73 -28.55 -2.34
N VAL A 2 -51.58 -29.40 -1.31
CA VAL A 2 -50.33 -29.56 -0.52
C VAL A 2 -49.18 -30.14 -1.37
N ASP A 3 -49.50 -30.96 -2.37
CA ASP A 3 -48.52 -31.69 -3.19
C ASP A 3 -47.72 -30.75 -4.12
N HIS A 4 -48.33 -29.64 -4.54
CA HIS A 4 -47.69 -28.64 -5.40
C HIS A 4 -46.71 -27.75 -4.63
N PHE A 5 -46.95 -27.52 -3.33
CA PHE A 5 -46.01 -26.79 -2.47
C PHE A 5 -44.81 -27.67 -2.09
N SER A 6 -45.04 -28.96 -1.83
CA SER A 6 -43.97 -29.92 -1.53
C SER A 6 -43.01 -30.12 -2.71
N ALA A 7 -43.56 -30.25 -3.93
CA ALA A 7 -42.74 -30.37 -5.14
C ALA A 7 -41.90 -29.11 -5.40
N LYS A 8 -42.48 -27.92 -5.20
CA LYS A 8 -41.76 -26.66 -5.39
C LYS A 8 -40.67 -26.45 -4.33
N ALA A 9 -40.91 -26.85 -3.08
CA ALA A 9 -39.90 -26.77 -2.02
C ALA A 9 -38.72 -27.73 -2.27
N ALA A 10 -38.98 -28.93 -2.80
CA ALA A 10 -37.93 -29.89 -3.15
C ALA A 10 -37.02 -29.38 -4.27
N ASP A 11 -37.60 -28.83 -5.34
CA ASP A 11 -36.84 -28.29 -6.48
C ASP A 11 -35.94 -27.11 -6.05
N LEU A 12 -36.45 -26.27 -5.15
CA LEU A 12 -35.71 -25.12 -4.61
C LEU A 12 -34.60 -25.52 -3.64
N SER A 13 -34.79 -26.58 -2.86
CA SER A 13 -33.73 -27.13 -2.01
C SER A 13 -32.55 -27.64 -2.84
N GLN A 14 -32.84 -28.23 -4.01
CA GLN A 14 -31.82 -28.73 -4.92
C GLN A 14 -31.02 -27.59 -5.57
N GLU A 15 -31.68 -26.50 -5.96
CA GLU A 15 -31.00 -25.31 -6.50
C GLU A 15 -30.10 -24.64 -5.45
N TYR A 16 -30.58 -24.57 -4.20
CA TYR A 16 -29.80 -24.05 -3.08
C TYR A 16 -28.52 -24.85 -2.81
N ASP A 17 -28.58 -26.17 -2.82
CA ASP A 17 -27.42 -27.03 -2.59
C ASP A 17 -26.35 -26.86 -3.69
N VAL A 18 -26.78 -26.67 -4.95
CA VAL A 18 -25.86 -26.39 -6.06
C VAL A 18 -25.17 -25.03 -5.87
N LEU A 19 -25.91 -24.00 -5.48
CA LEU A 19 -25.36 -22.66 -5.17
C LEU A 19 -24.38 -22.70 -4.00
N ARG A 20 -24.73 -23.40 -2.92
CA ARG A 20 -23.89 -23.58 -1.75
C ARG A 20 -22.58 -24.29 -2.09
N HIS A 21 -22.66 -25.37 -2.86
CA HIS A 21 -21.47 -26.10 -3.28
C HIS A 21 -20.53 -25.25 -4.14
N ARG A 22 -21.08 -24.47 -5.10
CA ARG A 22 -20.28 -23.53 -5.90
C ARG A 22 -19.65 -22.44 -5.05
N TRP A 23 -20.37 -21.91 -4.06
CA TRP A 23 -19.85 -20.92 -3.13
C TRP A 23 -18.68 -21.47 -2.31
N ASP A 24 -18.82 -22.69 -1.77
CA ASP A 24 -17.75 -23.34 -1.01
C ASP A 24 -16.49 -23.54 -1.87
N GLN A 25 -16.65 -23.88 -3.15
CA GLN A 25 -15.53 -23.97 -4.10
C GLN A 25 -14.85 -22.61 -4.31
N ILE A 26 -15.62 -21.55 -4.56
CA ILE A 26 -15.08 -20.18 -4.72
C ILE A 26 -14.34 -19.75 -3.46
N GLN A 27 -14.92 -20.00 -2.28
CA GLN A 27 -14.32 -19.66 -1.00
C GLN A 27 -13.02 -20.45 -0.75
N ALA A 28 -12.98 -21.73 -1.11
CA ALA A 28 -11.77 -22.54 -1.02
C ALA A 28 -10.66 -21.98 -1.93
N ILE A 29 -11.00 -21.60 -3.16
CA ILE A 29 -10.05 -20.99 -4.12
C ILE A 29 -9.56 -19.63 -3.61
N LEU A 30 -10.45 -18.78 -3.09
CA LEU A 30 -10.10 -17.48 -2.52
C LEU A 30 -9.19 -17.63 -1.30
N ARG A 31 -9.51 -18.56 -0.38
CA ARG A 31 -8.64 -18.82 0.79
C ARG A 31 -7.28 -19.36 0.37
N ARG A 32 -7.23 -20.27 -0.61
CA ARG A 32 -5.97 -20.84 -1.09
C ARG A 32 -5.10 -19.81 -1.79
N SER A 33 -5.70 -18.99 -2.66
CA SER A 33 -5.00 -17.89 -3.34
C SER A 33 -4.54 -16.82 -2.35
N ALA A 34 -5.36 -16.47 -1.37
CA ALA A 34 -4.97 -15.58 -0.28
C ALA A 34 -3.76 -16.12 0.48
N GLN A 35 -3.78 -17.39 0.91
CA GLN A 35 -2.64 -18.02 1.59
C GLN A 35 -1.34 -17.97 0.78
N CYS A 36 -1.41 -18.18 -0.53
CA CYS A 36 -0.26 -18.10 -1.42
C CYS A 36 0.23 -16.65 -1.62
N LEU A 37 -0.69 -15.68 -1.62
CA LEU A 37 -0.39 -14.26 -1.80
C LEU A 37 0.07 -13.57 -0.51
N THR A 38 -0.30 -14.09 0.65
CA THR A 38 0.07 -13.54 1.96
C THR A 38 1.59 -13.30 2.12
N PRO A 39 2.50 -14.26 1.86
CA PRO A 39 3.93 -14.02 1.99
C PRO A 39 4.46 -13.02 0.97
N SER A 40 3.95 -13.03 -0.27
CA SER A 40 4.40 -12.06 -1.28
C SER A 40 3.91 -10.65 -0.96
N LEU A 41 2.71 -10.49 -0.41
CA LEU A 41 2.19 -9.21 0.07
C LEU A 41 2.95 -8.69 1.28
N MET A 42 3.44 -9.55 2.16
CA MET A 42 4.33 -9.11 3.24
C MET A 42 5.62 -8.52 2.70
N ILE A 43 6.28 -9.23 1.80
CA ILE A 43 7.51 -8.73 1.17
C ILE A 43 7.22 -7.41 0.44
N LEU A 44 6.09 -7.35 -0.27
CA LEU A 44 5.65 -6.17 -0.99
C LEU A 44 5.38 -4.98 -0.07
N THR A 45 4.80 -5.19 1.11
CA THR A 45 4.47 -4.14 2.09
C THR A 45 5.67 -3.72 2.94
N LEU A 46 6.63 -4.62 3.18
CA LEU A 46 7.88 -4.33 3.88
C LEU A 46 8.89 -3.61 2.98
N SER A 47 8.93 -3.92 1.68
CA SER A 47 9.91 -3.36 0.75
C SER A 47 9.97 -1.83 0.75
N PRO A 48 8.88 -1.05 0.79
CA PRO A 48 8.96 0.39 0.75
C PRO A 48 9.31 0.99 2.13
N VAL A 49 9.05 0.28 3.22
CA VAL A 49 9.53 0.67 4.56
C VAL A 49 11.05 0.56 4.59
N ILE A 50 11.59 -0.56 4.08
CA ILE A 50 13.03 -0.75 3.95
C ILE A 50 13.63 0.36 3.09
N ILE A 51 13.03 0.65 1.93
CA ILE A 51 13.50 1.72 1.04
C ILE A 51 13.54 3.08 1.75
N VAL A 52 12.50 3.46 2.50
CA VAL A 52 12.49 4.73 3.23
C VAL A 52 13.57 4.74 4.30
N VAL A 53 13.70 3.67 5.09
CA VAL A 53 14.69 3.57 6.17
C VAL A 53 16.11 3.61 5.62
N THR A 54 16.45 2.81 4.60
CA THR A 54 17.79 2.83 4.00
C THR A 54 18.10 4.18 3.38
N SER A 55 17.14 4.80 2.67
CA SER A 55 17.32 6.13 2.09
C SER A 55 17.52 7.21 3.16
N THR A 56 16.84 7.10 4.31
CA THR A 56 17.10 8.04 5.42
C THR A 56 18.50 7.85 6.00
N ILE A 57 18.96 6.62 6.17
CA ILE A 57 20.30 6.33 6.72
C ILE A 57 21.37 6.89 5.78
N GLU A 58 21.24 6.66 4.48
CA GLU A 58 22.15 7.18 3.46
C GLU A 58 22.26 8.72 3.54
N LEU A 59 21.12 9.42 3.69
CA LEU A 59 21.12 10.88 3.85
C LEU A 59 21.76 11.38 5.16
N PHE A 60 21.77 10.58 6.22
CA PHE A 60 22.36 10.97 7.50
C PHE A 60 23.85 10.66 7.59
N VAL A 61 24.28 9.57 6.96
CA VAL A 61 25.69 9.14 6.99
C VAL A 61 26.55 10.01 6.08
N ASP A 62 25.99 10.45 4.95
CA ASP A 62 26.80 10.93 3.84
C ASP A 62 26.45 12.39 3.52
N SER A 63 27.21 13.30 4.15
CA SER A 63 26.98 14.76 4.13
C SER A 63 27.29 15.43 2.80
N GLU A 64 28.02 14.76 1.89
CA GLU A 64 28.47 15.32 0.59
C GLU A 64 27.67 14.78 -0.60
N TYR A 65 26.41 14.38 -0.39
CA TYR A 65 25.61 13.81 -1.47
C TYR A 65 25.12 14.88 -2.48
N ASP A 66 25.57 14.75 -3.73
CA ASP A 66 25.06 15.51 -4.86
C ASP A 66 23.56 15.21 -5.10
N ALA A 67 22.73 16.25 -5.02
CA ALA A 67 21.28 16.16 -5.19
C ALA A 67 20.86 15.51 -6.51
N ARG A 68 21.69 15.59 -7.56
CA ARG A 68 21.40 14.94 -8.84
C ARG A 68 21.41 13.41 -8.72
N ARG A 69 22.29 12.84 -7.90
CA ARG A 69 22.33 11.38 -7.65
C ARG A 69 21.12 10.91 -6.87
N ILE A 70 20.71 11.68 -5.86
CA ILE A 70 19.51 11.40 -5.05
C ILE A 70 18.27 11.29 -5.94
N LEU A 71 18.08 12.26 -6.85
CA LEU A 71 16.93 12.25 -7.77
C LEU A 71 16.94 11.04 -8.71
N LEU A 72 18.11 10.67 -9.22
CA LEU A 72 18.28 9.52 -10.11
C LEU A 72 17.98 8.20 -9.40
N GLU A 73 18.31 8.11 -8.11
CA GLU A 73 18.05 6.93 -7.28
C GLU A 73 16.60 6.86 -6.77
N LEU A 74 15.96 8.02 -6.53
CA LEU A 74 14.56 8.08 -6.12
C LEU A 74 13.60 7.63 -7.22
N PHE A 75 13.95 7.82 -8.49
CA PHE A 75 13.08 7.48 -9.62
C PHE A 75 12.65 6.00 -9.67
N PRO A 76 13.57 5.00 -9.65
CA PRO A 76 13.15 3.60 -9.62
C PRO A 76 12.41 3.22 -8.34
N LYS A 77 12.81 3.80 -7.19
CA LYS A 77 12.15 3.60 -5.88
C LYS A 77 10.69 4.06 -5.92
N THR A 78 10.42 5.24 -6.49
CA THR A 78 9.06 5.77 -6.65
C THR A 78 8.23 4.99 -7.65
N PHE A 79 8.81 4.53 -8.76
CA PHE A 79 8.10 3.68 -9.72
C PHE A 79 7.68 2.33 -9.13
N LEU A 80 8.58 1.69 -8.38
CA LEU A 80 8.28 0.47 -7.63
C LEU A 80 7.13 0.71 -6.65
N LEU A 81 7.17 1.82 -5.91
CA LEU A 81 6.12 2.20 -4.95
C LEU A 81 4.75 2.37 -5.63
N LEU A 82 4.69 3.04 -6.79
CA LEU A 82 3.45 3.19 -7.55
C LEU A 82 2.88 1.83 -7.98
N GLY A 83 3.74 0.90 -8.38
CA GLY A 83 3.35 -0.48 -8.67
C GLY A 83 2.73 -1.17 -7.46
N ILE A 84 3.35 -1.03 -6.28
CA ILE A 84 2.88 -1.60 -5.02
C ILE A 84 1.51 -1.04 -4.64
N ILE A 85 1.34 0.28 -4.71
CA ILE A 85 0.05 0.95 -4.42
C ILE A 85 -1.02 0.43 -5.37
N ARG A 86 -0.73 0.30 -6.67
CA ARG A 86 -1.68 -0.21 -7.66
C ARG A 86 -2.12 -1.65 -7.34
N VAL A 87 -1.19 -2.51 -6.97
CA VAL A 87 -1.49 -3.91 -6.60
C VAL A 87 -2.36 -3.95 -5.34
N LEU A 88 -1.99 -3.20 -4.31
CA LEU A 88 -2.78 -3.12 -3.08
C LEU A 88 -4.20 -2.59 -3.35
N SER A 89 -4.36 -1.59 -4.24
CA SER A 89 -5.68 -1.04 -4.60
C SER A 89 -6.58 -2.08 -5.25
N ARG A 90 -6.03 -2.93 -6.12
CA ARG A 90 -6.79 -4.03 -6.71
C ARG A 90 -7.22 -5.06 -5.68
N ILE A 91 -6.36 -5.36 -4.71
CA ILE A 91 -6.69 -6.31 -3.62
C ILE A 91 -7.77 -5.71 -2.70
N GLY A 92 -7.68 -4.41 -2.41
CA GLY A 92 -8.70 -3.67 -1.67
C GLY A 92 -10.04 -3.67 -2.39
N GLU A 93 -10.07 -3.45 -3.71
CA GLU A 93 -11.29 -3.52 -4.53
C GLU A 93 -11.95 -4.90 -4.47
N VAL A 94 -11.17 -5.98 -4.61
CA VAL A 94 -11.70 -7.35 -4.51
C VAL A 94 -12.30 -7.60 -3.13
N THR A 95 -11.62 -7.19 -2.07
CA THR A 95 -12.10 -7.35 -0.70
C THR A 95 -13.37 -6.53 -0.46
N GLY A 96 -13.43 -5.29 -0.93
CA GLY A 96 -14.61 -4.43 -0.85
C GLY A 96 -15.80 -4.96 -1.65
N ASN A 97 -15.56 -5.60 -2.79
CA ASN A 97 -16.61 -6.26 -3.56
C ASN A 97 -17.16 -7.51 -2.84
N CYS A 98 -16.29 -8.30 -2.19
CA CYS A 98 -16.72 -9.42 -1.35
C CYS A 98 -17.59 -8.97 -0.18
N ASP A 99 -17.27 -7.82 0.44
CA ASP A 99 -18.03 -7.27 1.56
C ASP A 99 -19.42 -6.76 1.19
N ARG A 100 -19.60 -6.32 -0.06
CA ARG A 100 -20.89 -5.83 -0.57
C ARG A 100 -21.82 -6.94 -1.02
N LEU A 101 -21.29 -8.15 -1.22
CA LEU A 101 -22.06 -9.28 -1.73
C LEU A 101 -23.26 -9.67 -0.84
N PRO A 102 -23.16 -9.73 0.50
CA PRO A 102 -24.30 -10.05 1.36
C PRO A 102 -25.43 -9.02 1.22
N VAL A 103 -25.08 -7.74 1.13
CA VAL A 103 -26.04 -6.63 0.95
C VAL A 103 -26.71 -6.74 -0.42
N PHE A 104 -25.95 -7.04 -1.47
CA PHE A 104 -26.48 -7.25 -2.81
C PHE A 104 -27.46 -8.44 -2.85
N LEU A 105 -27.09 -9.59 -2.26
CA LEU A 105 -27.98 -10.74 -2.17
C LEU A 105 -29.25 -10.42 -1.39
N ASN A 106 -29.13 -9.71 -0.27
CA ASN A 106 -30.28 -9.25 0.50
C ASN A 106 -31.21 -8.37 -0.35
N SER A 107 -30.65 -7.49 -1.19
CA SER A 107 -31.45 -6.63 -2.07
C SER A 107 -32.18 -7.40 -3.18
N LEU A 108 -31.57 -8.47 -3.70
CA LEU A 108 -32.15 -9.31 -4.74
C LEU A 108 -33.32 -10.16 -4.20
N LEU A 109 -33.22 -10.62 -2.95
CA LEU A 109 -34.14 -11.56 -2.32
C LEU A 109 -35.39 -10.89 -1.69
N LEU A 110 -35.44 -9.56 -1.64
CA LEU A 110 -36.59 -8.80 -1.12
C LEU A 110 -37.88 -8.99 -1.94
N GLY A 111 -37.79 -9.47 -3.20
CA GLY A 111 -38.92 -9.63 -4.10
C GLY A 111 -39.73 -10.92 -3.95
N ASP A 112 -39.11 -12.03 -3.55
CA ASP A 112 -39.69 -13.35 -3.84
C ASP A 112 -40.32 -14.09 -2.64
N GLY A 113 -40.31 -13.52 -1.42
CA GLY A 113 -40.89 -14.16 -0.23
C GLY A 113 -39.99 -15.20 0.48
N TRP A 114 -38.71 -15.27 0.11
CA TRP A 114 -37.71 -16.25 0.60
C TRP A 114 -36.93 -15.81 1.83
N VAL A 115 -37.54 -14.95 2.66
CA VAL A 115 -36.83 -14.21 3.71
C VAL A 115 -36.07 -15.12 4.68
N ARG A 116 -36.56 -16.35 4.90
CA ARG A 116 -36.02 -17.26 5.91
C ARG A 116 -34.80 -18.06 5.43
N GLU A 117 -34.84 -18.71 4.26
CA GLU A 117 -33.65 -19.38 3.71
C GLU A 117 -32.56 -18.37 3.29
N ALA A 118 -32.97 -17.22 2.75
CA ALA A 118 -32.07 -16.13 2.38
C ALA A 118 -31.23 -15.64 3.58
N SER A 119 -31.87 -15.47 4.74
CA SER A 119 -31.20 -15.03 5.97
C SER A 119 -30.10 -16.00 6.43
N HIS A 120 -30.33 -17.31 6.30
CA HIS A 120 -29.32 -18.33 6.62
C HIS A 120 -28.10 -18.25 5.69
N LEU A 121 -28.31 -18.04 4.38
CA LEU A 121 -27.23 -17.89 3.42
C LEU A 121 -26.43 -16.61 3.67
N ILE A 122 -27.11 -15.49 3.94
CA ILE A 122 -26.46 -14.22 4.26
C ILE A 122 -25.59 -14.38 5.51
N HIS A 123 -26.12 -14.97 6.58
CA HIS A 123 -25.34 -15.26 7.79
C HIS A 123 -24.17 -16.22 7.54
N PHE A 124 -24.33 -17.18 6.63
CA PHE A 124 -23.24 -18.07 6.25
C PHE A 124 -22.12 -17.31 5.52
N ILE A 125 -22.46 -16.44 4.57
CA ILE A 125 -21.50 -15.62 3.82
C ILE A 125 -20.81 -14.61 4.76
N GLU A 126 -21.55 -14.02 5.69
CA GLU A 126 -20.99 -13.08 6.67
C GLU A 126 -20.03 -13.80 7.63
N ARG A 127 -20.39 -14.99 8.14
CA ARG A 127 -19.51 -15.80 8.98
C ARG A 127 -18.33 -16.39 8.25
N SER A 128 -18.44 -16.61 6.94
CA SER A 128 -17.37 -17.23 6.17
C SER A 128 -16.16 -16.32 6.02
N LYS A 129 -16.32 -15.01 6.33
CA LYS A 129 -15.27 -14.01 6.27
C LYS A 129 -14.57 -14.06 4.91
N ALA A 130 -15.33 -14.00 3.82
CA ALA A 130 -14.76 -13.95 2.48
C ALA A 130 -14.00 -12.62 2.30
N GLY A 131 -12.74 -12.69 1.86
CA GLY A 131 -11.88 -11.53 1.67
C GLY A 131 -10.40 -11.89 1.77
N PHE A 132 -9.52 -10.93 1.49
CA PHE A 132 -8.09 -11.11 1.70
C PHE A 132 -7.71 -10.82 3.15
N TYR A 133 -7.10 -11.82 3.80
CA TYR A 133 -6.58 -11.71 5.17
C TYR A 133 -5.07 -11.90 5.15
N ALA A 134 -4.35 -10.95 5.72
CA ALA A 134 -2.93 -11.05 6.01
C ALA A 134 -2.75 -11.09 7.53
N PHE A 135 -2.17 -12.16 8.08
CA PHE A 135 -2.02 -12.35 9.54
C PHE A 135 -3.32 -12.19 10.35
N ASP A 136 -4.41 -12.79 9.88
CA ASP A 136 -5.76 -12.62 10.45
C ASP A 136 -6.32 -11.17 10.44
N ALA A 137 -5.54 -10.20 9.95
CA ALA A 137 -6.01 -8.86 9.67
C ALA A 137 -6.59 -8.80 8.25
N LYS A 138 -7.84 -8.35 8.16
CA LYS A 138 -8.47 -8.08 6.87
C LYS A 138 -7.77 -6.91 6.19
N VAL A 139 -7.35 -7.10 4.94
CA VAL A 139 -6.76 -6.03 4.14
C VAL A 139 -7.90 -5.10 3.69
N ASP A 140 -8.14 -4.07 4.51
CA ASP A 140 -9.16 -3.06 4.26
C ASP A 140 -8.53 -1.75 3.76
N TYR A 141 -9.36 -0.88 3.17
CA TYR A 141 -8.99 0.48 2.77
C TYR A 141 -8.37 1.29 3.91
N THR A 142 -8.74 0.97 5.15
CA THR A 142 -8.13 1.54 6.37
C THR A 142 -6.65 1.19 6.50
N VAL A 143 -6.25 -0.04 6.20
CA VAL A 143 -4.84 -0.46 6.24
C VAL A 143 -4.09 0.19 5.08
N MET A 144 -4.70 0.18 3.89
CA MET A 144 -4.14 0.83 2.71
C MET A 144 -3.87 2.32 2.90
N SER A 145 -4.81 3.07 3.47
CA SER A 145 -4.67 4.51 3.71
C SER A 145 -3.57 4.82 4.73
N LYS A 146 -3.42 4.01 5.78
CA LYS A 146 -2.31 4.14 6.75
C LYS A 146 -0.95 3.90 6.08
N VAL A 147 -0.85 2.85 5.28
CA VAL A 147 0.36 2.50 4.54
C VAL A 147 0.71 3.64 3.56
N ALA A 148 -0.27 4.14 2.81
CA ALA A 148 -0.09 5.28 1.91
C ALA A 148 0.35 6.55 2.67
N TYR A 149 -0.21 6.81 3.85
CA TYR A 149 0.14 7.97 4.66
C TYR A 149 1.59 7.91 5.16
N ILE A 150 2.00 6.77 5.72
CA ILE A 150 3.39 6.55 6.18
C ILE A 150 4.36 6.74 5.01
N PHE A 151 4.05 6.21 3.83
CA PHE A 151 4.91 6.36 2.66
C PHE A 151 4.94 7.77 2.10
N CYS A 152 3.79 8.44 1.98
CA CYS A 152 3.74 9.80 1.49
C CYS A 152 4.48 10.75 2.44
N GLY A 153 4.31 10.58 3.75
CA GLY A 153 5.06 11.32 4.76
C GLY A 153 6.57 11.05 4.69
N GLY A 154 6.98 9.78 4.53
CA GLY A 154 8.38 9.41 4.38
C GLY A 154 9.04 10.02 3.14
N LEU A 155 8.38 9.94 1.98
CA LEU A 155 8.85 10.56 0.74
C LEU A 155 8.94 12.08 0.86
N LEU A 156 7.94 12.71 1.47
CA LEU A 156 7.92 14.16 1.65
C LEU A 156 9.03 14.62 2.60
N ALA A 157 9.32 13.85 3.65
CA ALA A 157 10.44 14.12 4.56
C ALA A 157 11.79 14.03 3.83
N LEU A 158 12.00 12.97 3.02
CA LEU A 158 13.19 12.81 2.19
C LEU A 158 13.34 13.96 1.19
N PHE A 159 12.24 14.31 0.50
CA PHE A 159 12.23 15.39 -0.47
C PHE A 159 12.55 16.75 0.18
N THR A 160 11.93 17.04 1.34
CA THR A 160 12.16 18.28 2.09
C THR A 160 13.61 18.39 2.53
N LYS A 161 14.23 17.29 2.98
CA LYS A 161 15.65 17.25 3.34
C LYS A 161 16.56 17.47 2.13
N ALA A 162 16.31 16.79 1.02
CA ALA A 162 17.07 16.98 -0.21
C ALA A 162 16.98 18.42 -0.73
N TRP A 163 15.79 19.03 -0.66
CA TRP A 163 15.56 20.42 -1.08
C TRP A 163 16.19 21.46 -0.16
N LEU A 164 16.20 21.22 1.15
CA LEU A 164 16.86 22.10 2.11
C LEU A 164 18.39 22.02 2.01
N GLY A 165 18.95 20.83 1.77
CA GLY A 165 20.40 20.64 1.59
C GLY A 165 20.95 21.51 0.47
N THR A 166 20.31 21.48 -0.71
CA THR A 166 20.77 22.27 -1.87
C THR A 166 20.72 23.79 -1.67
N ASN A 167 19.80 24.29 -0.84
CA ASN A 167 19.71 25.73 -0.55
C ASN A 167 20.79 26.25 0.41
N ILE A 168 21.33 25.38 1.26
CA ILE A 168 22.36 25.78 2.23
C ILE A 168 23.72 25.88 1.54
N ASP A 169 24.06 24.92 0.68
CA ASP A 169 25.36 24.90 -0.02
C ASP A 169 25.52 26.11 -0.96
N SER A 170 24.46 26.44 -1.72
CA SER A 170 24.47 27.61 -2.61
C SER A 170 24.62 28.96 -1.89
N ASN A 171 24.32 29.03 -0.59
CA ASN A 171 24.46 30.24 0.22
C ASN A 171 25.85 30.35 0.87
N ILE A 172 26.53 29.22 1.12
CA ILE A 172 27.89 29.18 1.67
C ILE A 172 28.91 29.52 0.58
N ASP A 173 28.76 28.99 -0.63
CA ASP A 173 29.68 29.27 -1.74
C ASP A 173 29.66 30.75 -2.15
N ASN A 174 28.49 31.38 -2.14
CA ASN A 174 28.36 32.82 -2.43
C ASN A 174 28.98 33.72 -1.35
N LYS A 175 29.10 33.25 -0.10
CA LYS A 175 29.76 34.03 0.96
C LYS A 175 31.28 33.90 0.95
N CYS A 176 31.82 32.77 0.50
CA CYS A 176 33.27 32.60 0.36
C CYS A 176 33.85 33.35 -0.85
N PHE A 177 33.05 33.66 -1.87
CA PHE A 177 33.55 34.34 -3.08
C PHE A 177 33.72 35.86 -2.96
N CYS A 178 33.21 36.50 -1.90
CA CYS A 178 33.22 37.96 -1.76
C CYS A 178 34.43 38.57 -1.01
N SER A 179 35.45 37.81 -0.60
CA SER A 179 36.61 38.36 0.14
C SER A 179 37.96 38.27 -0.57
N CYS A 180 37.99 38.25 -1.90
CA CYS A 180 39.23 38.41 -2.70
C CYS A 180 39.10 39.45 -3.83
N GLY A 181 38.12 40.35 -3.75
CA GLY A 181 37.93 41.46 -4.68
C GLY A 181 38.56 42.75 -4.16
N GLY A 182 39.89 42.80 -4.02
CA GLY A 182 40.57 44.07 -3.76
C GLY A 182 41.76 44.01 -2.81
N CYS A 183 42.78 43.24 -3.14
CA CYS A 183 44.16 43.59 -2.81
C CYS A 183 45.05 42.79 -3.76
N GLY A 184 45.50 43.45 -4.84
CA GLY A 184 46.82 43.14 -5.32
C GLY A 184 47.74 43.31 -4.11
N TRP A 185 48.43 42.24 -3.72
CA TRP A 185 49.77 42.19 -3.14
C TRP A 185 49.93 40.84 -2.42
N SER A 186 51.06 40.19 -2.71
CA SER A 186 51.64 39.04 -1.99
C SER A 186 50.96 37.66 -2.11
N LEU A 187 51.38 36.93 -3.14
CA LEU A 187 51.09 35.53 -3.44
C LEU A 187 51.70 34.50 -2.45
N PHE A 188 52.12 34.90 -1.25
CA PHE A 188 53.03 34.07 -0.41
C PHE A 188 52.48 33.64 0.96
N HIS A 189 51.26 34.02 1.35
CA HIS A 189 50.76 33.74 2.71
C HIS A 189 49.57 32.78 2.82
N CYS A 190 48.99 32.32 1.70
CA CYS A 190 47.83 31.42 1.70
C CYS A 190 48.22 29.92 1.74
N GLN A 191 49.29 29.56 2.47
CA GLN A 191 49.70 28.17 2.66
C GLN A 191 49.79 27.78 4.15
N ARG A 192 49.33 28.65 5.07
CA ARG A 192 49.52 28.48 6.52
C ARG A 192 48.24 28.29 7.34
N MET A 193 47.10 28.04 6.71
CA MET A 193 45.82 27.84 7.40
C MET A 193 45.25 26.42 7.26
N GLU A 194 46.02 25.45 6.77
CA GLU A 194 45.56 24.06 6.56
C GLU A 194 45.99 23.08 7.67
N LYS A 195 46.54 23.57 8.80
CA LYS A 195 47.13 22.68 9.83
C LYS A 195 46.39 22.58 11.16
N ASN A 196 45.29 23.30 11.39
CA ASN A 196 44.58 23.27 12.67
C ASN A 196 43.05 23.17 12.51
N CYS A 197 42.57 22.23 11.68
CA CYS A 197 41.21 21.70 11.77
C CYS A 197 41.29 20.18 11.68
#